data_AF-A0A540L987-F1
#
_entry.id   AF-A0A540L987-F1
#
_cell.length_a   1.000
_cell.length_b   1.000
_cell.length_c   1.000
_cell.angle_alpha   90.00
_cell.angle_beta   90.00
_cell.angle_gamma   90.00
#
_symmetry.space_group_name_H-M   'P 1'
#
loop_
_entity.id
_entity.type
_entity.pdbx_description
1 polymer ?
#
loop_
_entity_poly.entity_id
_entity_poly.type
_entity_poly.pdbx_seq_one_letter_code
_entity_poly.pdbx_strand_id
1 'polypeptide(L)'
;MTELSGYNFKRQEFEIEYDNDAEQILADMEFKDTDTNADRELKLRVLHVYANRLDERKRRKNFVLERNLLYPDPFEKGLAPEEREVYKRFKVFMRFHSSEEHKELLKNIIEEQQIVKRILDLQEARTAGCRTASEASRYLKRRGRRKRKKVP
;
A
#
# COMPACT_ATOMS: atom_id res chain seq x y z
N MET A 1 2.89 -22.40 -5.81
CA MET A 1 3.12 -21.40 -4.77
C MET A 1 4.06 -20.39 -5.36
N THR A 2 3.55 -19.25 -5.82
CA THR A 2 4.32 -18.32 -6.63
C THR A 2 5.26 -17.54 -5.72
N GLU A 3 6.56 -17.69 -5.94
CA GLU A 3 7.69 -16.99 -5.31
C GLU A 3 7.70 -15.49 -5.69
N LEU A 4 6.55 -14.81 -5.56
CA LEU A 4 6.38 -13.46 -6.12
C LEU A 4 7.10 -12.37 -5.33
N SER A 5 7.51 -12.66 -4.09
CA SER A 5 8.03 -11.67 -3.13
C SER A 5 9.49 -11.89 -2.73
N GLY A 6 10.14 -12.95 -3.22
CA GLY A 6 11.52 -13.30 -2.84
C GLY A 6 11.71 -13.53 -1.33
N TYR A 7 10.64 -13.84 -0.58
CA TYR A 7 10.70 -14.08 0.86
C TYR A 7 10.80 -15.56 1.19
N ASN A 8 11.81 -15.95 1.95
CA ASN A 8 12.01 -17.32 2.41
C ASN A 8 11.41 -17.53 3.81
N PHE A 9 10.30 -18.25 3.89
CA PHE A 9 9.61 -18.51 5.18
C PHE A 9 10.41 -19.35 6.18
N LYS A 10 11.28 -20.26 5.72
CA LYS A 10 12.09 -21.09 6.63
C LYS A 10 13.21 -20.29 7.27
N ARG A 11 13.78 -19.33 6.54
CA ARG A 11 14.87 -18.45 7.01
C ARG A 11 14.37 -17.14 7.62
N GLN A 12 13.13 -16.75 7.33
CA GLN A 12 12.54 -15.46 7.71
C GLN A 12 13.30 -14.24 7.14
N GLU A 13 13.75 -14.38 5.90
CA GLU A 13 14.64 -13.43 5.21
C GLU A 13 14.14 -13.19 3.78
N PHE A 14 14.35 -11.98 3.27
CA PHE A 14 14.22 -11.70 1.85
C PHE A 14 15.50 -12.10 1.12
N GLU A 15 15.38 -12.51 -0.14
CA GLU A 15 16.53 -12.72 -1.05
C GLU A 15 17.35 -11.45 -1.21
N ILE A 16 16.68 -10.30 -1.26
CA ILE A 16 17.31 -8.97 -1.24
C ILE A 16 16.67 -8.18 -0.11
N GLU A 17 17.43 -7.93 0.95
CA GLU A 17 16.97 -7.15 2.10
C GLU A 17 16.97 -5.64 1.80
N TYR A 18 16.22 -4.89 2.61
CA TYR A 18 16.27 -3.42 2.53
C TYR A 18 17.67 -2.92 2.89
N ASP A 19 18.23 -2.04 2.06
CA ASP A 19 19.60 -1.52 2.20
C ASP A 19 20.65 -2.65 2.28
N ASN A 20 20.61 -3.58 1.31
CA ASN A 20 21.45 -4.79 1.27
C ASN A 20 22.97 -4.50 1.29
N ASP A 21 23.38 -3.31 0.86
CA ASP A 21 24.78 -2.91 0.79
C ASP A 21 25.25 -2.14 2.04
N ALA A 22 24.40 -2.02 3.08
CA ALA A 22 24.74 -1.29 4.31
C ALA A 22 26.03 -1.82 4.96
N GLU A 23 26.24 -3.12 4.90
CA GLU A 23 27.40 -3.84 5.43
C GLU A 23 28.70 -3.49 4.69
N GLN A 24 28.65 -3.04 3.43
CA GLN A 24 29.85 -2.68 2.66
C GLN A 24 30.63 -1.53 3.31
N ILE A 25 29.92 -0.60 3.98
CA ILE A 25 30.53 0.54 4.68
C ILE A 25 31.38 0.07 5.87
N LEU A 26 31.08 -1.11 6.42
CA LEU A 26 31.79 -1.70 7.54
C LEU A 26 32.83 -2.74 7.12
N ALA A 27 32.82 -3.20 5.87
CA ALA A 27 33.62 -4.34 5.42
C ALA A 27 35.12 -4.18 5.69
N ASP A 28 35.64 -2.97 5.49
CA ASP A 28 37.06 -2.64 5.70
C ASP A 28 37.32 -1.90 7.02
N MET A 29 36.30 -1.79 7.90
CA MET A 29 36.42 -1.08 9.16
C MET A 29 37.00 -1.98 10.25
N GLU A 30 38.19 -1.64 10.73
CA GLU A 30 38.86 -2.31 11.84
C GLU A 30 39.32 -1.31 12.90
N PHE A 31 39.31 -1.70 14.17
CA PHE A 31 39.93 -0.92 15.25
C PHE A 31 41.39 -1.33 15.39
N LYS A 32 42.30 -0.35 15.35
CA LYS A 32 43.75 -0.55 15.48
C LYS A 32 44.24 -0.04 16.83
N ASP A 33 45.33 -0.64 17.31
CA ASP A 33 46.00 -0.16 18.52
C ASP A 33 46.58 1.26 18.34
N THR A 34 46.92 1.63 17.09
CA THR A 34 47.41 2.95 16.70
C THR A 34 46.30 3.99 16.49
N ASP A 35 45.03 3.61 16.59
CA ASP A 35 43.91 4.55 16.42
C ASP A 35 43.95 5.64 17.49
N THR A 36 43.79 6.89 17.05
CA THR A 36 43.55 8.00 17.98
C THR A 36 42.15 7.91 18.58
N ASN A 37 41.91 8.65 19.66
CA ASN A 37 40.56 8.75 20.24
C ASN A 37 39.54 9.27 19.22
N ALA A 38 39.95 10.17 18.32
CA ALA A 38 39.08 10.69 17.27
C ALA A 38 38.72 9.61 16.22
N ASP A 39 39.69 8.77 15.82
CA ASP A 39 39.44 7.66 14.89
C ASP A 39 38.47 6.65 15.49
N ARG A 40 38.64 6.32 16.77
CA ARG A 40 37.72 5.43 17.50
C ARG A 40 36.32 6.01 17.58
N GLU A 41 36.20 7.30 17.90
CA GLU A 41 34.90 7.97 17.96
C GLU A 41 34.20 7.96 16.60
N LEU A 42 34.93 8.23 15.50
CA LEU A 42 34.38 8.17 14.15
C LEU A 42 33.86 6.77 13.82
N LYS A 43 34.65 5.72 14.09
CA LYS A 43 34.24 4.32 13.87
C LYS A 43 33.00 3.96 14.68
N LEU A 44 32.93 4.37 15.94
CA LEU A 44 31.73 4.18 16.78
C LEU A 44 30.50 4.88 16.19
N ARG A 45 30.63 6.10 15.68
CA ARG A 45 29.53 6.80 15.00
C ARG A 45 29.04 6.06 13.76
N VAL A 46 29.95 5.49 12.97
CA VAL A 46 29.57 4.68 11.80
C VAL A 46 28.82 3.42 12.24
N LEU A 47 29.26 2.75 13.31
CA LEU A 47 28.52 1.60 13.88
C LEU A 47 27.12 1.99 14.35
N HIS A 48 26.93 3.17 14.97
CA HIS A 48 25.60 3.67 15.33
C HIS A 48 24.71 3.92 14.10
N VAL A 49 25.28 4.48 13.02
CA VAL A 49 24.54 4.65 11.75
C VAL A 49 24.13 3.31 11.18
N TYR A 50 25.01 2.29 11.24
CA TYR A 50 24.68 0.94 10.80
C TYR A 50 23.57 0.30 11.66
N ALA A 51 23.62 0.46 12.98
CA ALA A 51 22.56 -0.02 13.87
C ALA A 51 21.19 0.56 13.50
N ASN A 52 21.12 1.86 13.21
CA ASN A 52 19.89 2.50 12.74
C ASN A 52 19.38 1.92 11.41
N ARG A 53 20.28 1.54 10.49
CA ARG A 53 19.90 0.87 9.23
C ARG A 53 19.34 -0.53 9.47
N LEU A 54 19.91 -1.28 10.41
CA LEU A 54 19.39 -2.59 10.82
C LEU A 54 17.98 -2.49 11.41
N ASP A 55 17.74 -1.48 12.26
CA ASP A 55 16.43 -1.24 12.84
C ASP A 55 15.39 -0.90 11.77
N GLU A 56 15.74 -0.06 10.79
CA GLU A 56 14.84 0.26 9.67
C GLU A 56 14.57 -0.96 8.77
N ARG A 57 15.60 -1.78 8.49
CA ARG A 57 15.44 -3.05 7.76
C ARG A 57 14.46 -3.97 8.48
N LYS A 58 14.63 -4.15 9.79
CA LYS A 58 13.72 -4.95 10.64
C LYS A 58 12.30 -4.36 10.65
N ARG A 59 12.17 -3.05 10.80
CA ARG A 59 10.88 -2.35 10.78
C ARG A 59 10.14 -2.58 9.46
N ARG A 60 10.81 -2.44 8.32
CA ARG A 60 10.20 -2.65 7.00
C ARG A 60 9.81 -4.10 6.76
N LYS A 61 10.66 -5.05 7.17
CA LYS A 61 10.33 -6.48 7.13
C LYS A 61 9.07 -6.77 7.94
N ASN A 62 9.02 -6.33 9.19
CA ASN A 62 7.84 -6.51 10.05
C ASN A 62 6.59 -5.88 9.42
N PHE A 63 6.70 -4.66 8.89
CA PHE A 63 5.59 -3.98 8.23
C PHE A 63 4.99 -4.77 7.07
N VAL A 64 5.84 -5.38 6.23
CA VAL A 64 5.42 -6.24 5.11
C VAL A 64 4.73 -7.51 5.60
N LEU A 65 5.30 -8.18 6.61
CA LEU A 65 4.80 -9.44 7.15
C LEU A 65 3.48 -9.28 7.90
N GLU A 66 3.40 -8.32 8.82
CA GLU A 66 2.19 -8.03 9.62
C GLU A 66 0.96 -7.73 8.75
N ARG A 67 1.18 -7.12 7.57
CA ARG A 67 0.12 -6.73 6.64
C ARG A 67 -0.06 -7.73 5.50
N ASN A 68 0.64 -8.85 5.53
CA ASN A 68 0.62 -9.89 4.51
C ASN A 68 0.84 -9.35 3.08
N LEU A 69 1.73 -8.36 2.94
CA LEU A 69 2.01 -7.69 1.66
C LEU A 69 2.89 -8.54 0.72
N LEU A 70 3.20 -9.78 1.11
CA LEU A 70 3.90 -10.76 0.28
C LEU A 70 3.03 -11.28 -0.87
N TYR A 71 1.71 -11.17 -0.75
CA TYR A 71 0.75 -11.70 -1.72
C TYR A 71 -0.23 -10.61 -2.16
N PRO A 72 -0.83 -10.75 -3.36
CA PRO A 72 -1.92 -9.89 -3.76
C PRO A 72 -3.07 -9.94 -2.75
N ASP A 73 -3.49 -8.77 -2.26
CA ASP A 73 -4.56 -8.66 -1.26
C ASP A 73 -5.87 -9.25 -1.82
N PRO A 74 -6.48 -10.25 -1.14
CA PRO A 74 -7.80 -10.76 -1.52
C PRO A 74 -8.88 -9.68 -1.59
N PHE A 75 -8.78 -8.65 -0.76
CA PHE A 75 -9.69 -7.50 -0.78
C PHE A 75 -9.62 -6.77 -2.14
N GLU A 76 -8.42 -6.49 -2.65
CA GLU A 76 -8.20 -5.83 -3.95
C GLU A 76 -8.85 -6.63 -5.11
N LYS A 77 -8.85 -7.96 -5.04
CA LYS A 77 -9.45 -8.82 -6.07
C LYS A 77 -10.97 -8.65 -6.16
N GLY A 78 -11.65 -8.42 -5.04
CA GLY A 78 -13.11 -8.24 -4.99
C GLY A 78 -13.61 -6.87 -5.45
N LEU A 79 -12.73 -5.87 -5.52
CA LEU A 79 -13.09 -4.49 -5.85
C LEU A 79 -13.37 -4.28 -7.35
N ALA A 80 -14.33 -3.41 -7.64
CA ALA A 80 -14.58 -2.92 -8.99
C ALA A 80 -13.38 -2.09 -9.51
N PRO A 81 -13.22 -1.89 -10.83
CA PRO A 81 -12.07 -1.15 -11.38
C PRO A 81 -11.92 0.27 -10.81
N GLU A 82 -13.02 0.98 -10.61
CA GLU A 82 -13.04 2.33 -10.01
C GLU A 82 -12.54 2.30 -8.55
N GLU A 83 -12.97 1.31 -7.76
CA GLU A 83 -12.61 1.15 -6.36
C GLU A 83 -11.17 0.67 -6.18
N ARG A 84 -10.66 -0.15 -7.12
CA ARG A 84 -9.24 -0.55 -7.14
C ARG A 84 -8.32 0.64 -7.29
N GLU A 85 -8.72 1.66 -8.05
CA GLU A 85 -7.92 2.86 -8.22
C GLU A 85 -7.81 3.65 -6.91
N VAL A 86 -8.92 3.73 -6.16
CA VAL A 86 -8.93 4.29 -4.79
C VAL A 86 -7.99 3.48 -3.90
N TYR A 87 -8.16 2.16 -3.87
CA TYR A 87 -7.34 1.28 -3.05
C TYR A 87 -5.84 1.49 -3.32
N LYS A 88 -5.42 1.51 -4.60
CA LYS A 88 -4.03 1.79 -5.00
C LYS A 88 -3.54 3.16 -4.55
N ARG A 89 -4.34 4.21 -4.75
CA ARG A 89 -3.99 5.58 -4.34
C ARG A 89 -3.81 5.70 -2.84
N PHE A 90 -4.58 4.94 -2.06
CA PHE A 90 -4.54 4.99 -0.61
C PHE A 90 -3.50 4.05 0.02
N LYS A 91 -2.94 3.08 -0.72
CA LYS A 91 -1.88 2.16 -0.21
C LYS A 91 -0.73 2.89 0.49
N VAL A 92 -0.34 4.07 0.00
CA VAL A 92 0.77 4.84 0.56
C VAL A 92 0.54 5.26 2.03
N PHE A 93 -0.72 5.36 2.45
CA PHE A 93 -1.12 5.77 3.80
C PHE A 93 -1.16 4.60 4.80
N MET A 94 -0.92 3.35 4.37
CA MET A 94 -0.81 2.19 5.27
C MET A 94 0.26 2.37 6.35
N ARG A 95 1.26 3.22 6.11
CA ARG A 95 2.39 3.47 7.03
C ARG A 95 2.01 4.29 8.26
N PHE A 96 0.85 4.97 8.23
CA PHE A 96 0.44 5.92 9.28
C PHE A 96 -0.62 5.35 10.22
N HIS A 97 -1.11 4.14 9.95
CA HIS A 97 -2.22 3.53 10.68
C HIS A 97 -1.94 2.04 10.90
N SER A 98 -2.66 1.41 11.83
CA SER A 98 -2.75 -0.04 11.95
C SER A 98 -3.35 -0.68 10.69
N SER A 99 -3.20 -1.99 10.57
CA SER A 99 -3.78 -2.76 9.45
C SER A 99 -5.30 -2.65 9.43
N GLU A 100 -5.91 -2.67 10.60
CA GLU A 100 -7.35 -2.60 10.86
C GLU A 100 -7.90 -1.22 10.51
N GLU A 101 -7.28 -0.15 11.02
CA GLU A 101 -7.66 1.23 10.71
C GLU A 101 -7.54 1.53 9.21
N HIS A 102 -6.50 1.00 8.55
CA HIS A 102 -6.35 1.22 7.12
C HIS A 102 -7.47 0.54 6.31
N LYS A 103 -7.89 -0.67 6.70
CA LYS A 103 -9.02 -1.37 6.06
C LYS A 103 -10.32 -0.60 6.28
N GLU A 104 -10.53 -0.07 7.48
CA GLU A 104 -11.71 0.75 7.80
C GLU A 104 -11.72 2.03 6.97
N LEU A 105 -10.59 2.74 6.88
CA LEU A 105 -10.43 3.91 6.03
C LEU A 105 -10.81 3.60 4.57
N LEU A 106 -10.27 2.52 4.00
CA LEU A 106 -10.57 2.12 2.63
C LEU A 106 -12.05 1.84 2.42
N LYS A 107 -12.69 1.14 3.36
CA LYS A 107 -14.12 0.86 3.31
C LYS A 107 -14.94 2.15 3.29
N ASN A 108 -14.62 3.08 4.19
CA ASN A 108 -15.35 4.34 4.33
C ASN A 108 -15.19 5.22 3.07
N ILE A 109 -13.99 5.33 2.50
CA ILE A 109 -13.76 6.12 1.29
C ILE A 109 -14.47 5.50 0.08
N ILE A 110 -14.47 4.17 -0.05
CA ILE A 110 -15.19 3.49 -1.14
C ILE A 110 -16.70 3.72 -1.00
N GLU A 111 -17.24 3.57 0.21
CA GLU A 111 -18.66 3.81 0.49
C GLU A 111 -19.05 5.27 0.20
N GLU A 112 -18.24 6.24 0.62
CA GLU A 112 -18.44 7.65 0.31
C GLU A 112 -18.52 7.87 -1.21
N GLN A 113 -17.58 7.31 -1.99
CA GLN A 113 -17.61 7.44 -3.44
C GLN A 113 -18.86 6.82 -4.08
N GLN A 114 -19.29 5.67 -3.60
CA GLN A 114 -20.52 5.03 -4.06
C GLN A 114 -21.74 5.92 -3.77
N ILE A 115 -21.82 6.51 -2.58
CA ILE A 115 -22.89 7.43 -2.17
C ILE A 115 -22.88 8.68 -3.05
N VAL A 116 -21.72 9.32 -3.24
CA VAL A 116 -21.58 10.50 -4.10
C VAL A 116 -22.01 10.19 -5.53
N LYS A 117 -21.55 9.06 -6.09
CA LYS A 117 -21.97 8.60 -7.42
C LYS A 117 -23.48 8.38 -7.49
N ARG A 118 -24.09 7.80 -6.46
CA ARG A 118 -25.53 7.58 -6.38
C ARG A 118 -26.30 8.89 -6.33
N ILE A 119 -25.83 9.87 -5.57
CA ILE A 119 -26.43 11.21 -5.51
C ILE A 119 -26.41 11.87 -6.89
N LEU A 120 -25.25 11.86 -7.56
CA LEU A 120 -25.11 12.42 -8.91
C LEU A 120 -26.04 11.74 -9.92
N ASP A 121 -26.12 10.41 -9.88
CA ASP A 121 -27.02 9.63 -10.73
C ASP A 121 -28.50 9.99 -10.51
N LEU A 122 -28.90 10.22 -9.26
CA LEU A 122 -30.27 10.61 -8.91
C LEU A 122 -30.56 12.06 -9.32
N GLN A 123 -29.59 12.97 -9.16
CA GLN A 123 -29.72 14.35 -9.63
C GLN A 123 -29.86 14.40 -11.16
N GLU A 124 -29.05 13.63 -11.90
CA GLU A 124 -29.17 13.52 -13.37
C GLU A 124 -30.56 12.98 -13.76
N ALA A 125 -31.03 11.90 -13.12
CA ALA A 125 -32.36 11.36 -13.39
C ALA A 125 -33.48 12.39 -13.16
N ARG A 126 -33.36 13.20 -12.10
CA ARG A 126 -34.31 14.28 -11.79
C ARG A 126 -34.29 15.36 -12.87
N THR A 127 -33.11 15.78 -13.33
CA THR A 127 -32.99 16.76 -14.43
C THR A 127 -33.54 16.22 -15.77
N ALA A 128 -33.46 14.90 -15.97
CA ALA A 128 -34.07 14.21 -17.12
C ALA A 128 -35.60 14.03 -17.00
N GLY A 129 -36.23 14.59 -15.97
CA GLY A 129 -37.68 14.57 -15.78
C GLY A 129 -38.23 13.37 -15.03
N CYS A 130 -37.38 12.49 -14.47
CA CYS A 130 -37.85 11.38 -13.63
C CYS A 130 -38.37 11.94 -12.29
N ARG A 131 -39.61 11.60 -11.92
CA ARG A 131 -40.26 12.05 -10.69
C ARG A 131 -40.42 10.93 -9.66
N THR A 132 -40.23 9.68 -10.06
CA THR A 132 -40.32 8.51 -9.16
C THR A 132 -39.03 7.68 -9.14
N ALA A 133 -38.82 6.93 -8.05
CA ALA A 133 -37.67 6.03 -7.92
C ALA A 133 -37.62 4.93 -9.01
N SER A 134 -38.80 4.46 -9.45
CA SER A 134 -38.94 3.48 -10.54
C SER A 134 -38.49 4.05 -11.88
N GLU A 135 -38.86 5.30 -12.18
CA GLU A 135 -38.43 6.01 -13.39
C GLU A 135 -36.92 6.24 -13.39
N ALA A 136 -36.37 6.73 -12.28
CA ALA A 136 -34.93 6.95 -12.13
C ALA A 136 -34.14 5.64 -12.34
N SER A 137 -34.61 4.53 -11.77
CA SER A 137 -33.97 3.23 -11.93
C SER A 137 -34.01 2.74 -13.38
N ARG A 138 -35.14 2.91 -14.09
CA ARG A 138 -35.25 2.61 -15.52
C ARG A 138 -34.35 3.50 -16.38
N TYR A 139 -34.29 4.78 -16.09
CA TYR A 139 -33.43 5.75 -16.77
C TYR A 139 -31.95 5.36 -16.65
N LEU A 140 -31.47 5.13 -15.43
CA LEU A 140 -30.08 4.75 -15.15
C LEU A 140 -29.71 3.42 -15.82
N LYS A 141 -30.60 2.43 -15.81
CA LYS A 141 -30.40 1.15 -16.51
C LYS A 141 -30.28 1.35 -18.02
N ARG A 142 -31.13 2.20 -18.63
CA ARG A 142 -31.06 2.53 -20.07
C ARG A 142 -29.78 3.28 -20.41
N ARG A 143 -29.36 4.23 -19.58
CA ARG A 143 -28.11 5.00 -19.71
C ARG A 143 -26.89 4.07 -19.65
N GLY A 144 -26.84 3.16 -18.67
CA GLY A 144 -25.77 2.17 -18.52
C GLY A 144 -25.60 1.26 -19.74
N ARG A 145 -26.72 0.78 -20.32
CA ARG A 145 -26.70 0.01 -21.57
C ARG A 145 -26.13 0.81 -22.75
N ARG A 146 -26.45 2.10 -22.86
CA ARG A 146 -25.91 2.99 -23.91
C ARG A 146 -24.41 3.23 -23.74
N LYS A 147 -23.94 3.45 -22.51
CA LYS A 147 -22.50 3.63 -22.22
C LYS A 147 -21.70 2.37 -22.60
N ARG A 148 -22.19 1.17 -22.24
CA ARG A 148 -21.54 -0.11 -22.59
C ARG A 148 -21.46 -0.37 -24.10
N LYS A 149 -22.48 0.02 -24.88
CA LYS A 149 -22.47 -0.11 -26.35
C LYS A 149 -21.53 0.87 -27.06
N LYS A 150 -21.03 1.90 -26.37
CA LYS A 150 -20.15 2.94 -26.94
C LYS A 150 -18.67 2.71 -26.66
N VAL A 151 -18.31 1.73 -25.83
CA VAL A 151 -16.91 1.36 -25.60
C VAL A 151 -16.58 0.23 -26.58
N PRO A 152 -15.73 0.46 -27.61
CA PRO A 152 -15.30 -0.59 -28.54
C PRO A 152 -14.44 -1.65 -27.86
#